data_AF-A0A1V5GKV1-F1
#
_entry.id   AF-A0A1V5GKV1-F1
#
_cell.length_a   1.000
_cell.length_b   1.000
_cell.length_c   1.000
_cell.angle_alpha   90.00
_cell.angle_beta   90.00
_cell.angle_gamma   90.00
#
_symmetry.space_group_name_H-M   'P 1'
#
loop_
_entity.id
_entity.type
_entity.pdbx_description
1 polymer ?
#
loop_
_entity_poly.entity_id
_entity_poly.type
_entity_poly.pdbx_seq_one_letter_code
_entity_poly.pdbx_strand_id
1 'polypeptide(L)'
;MRAEVILMKCPETGGIYGVRTEERHGDWYRTWAFKVNERTAAREGFDKTVIRGNLIPDDEYNGCPYCKAVYFVQCSRCGKLSCWNGEERMTCAWCGLTGDTRQTEEAIDVEGGSY
;
A
#
# COMPACT_ATOMS: atom_id res chain seq x y z
N MET A 1 -6.12 20.59 2.68
CA MET A 1 -5.49 19.47 1.96
C MET A 1 -4.99 18.50 3.01
N ARG A 2 -5.47 17.26 3.00
CA ARG A 2 -5.12 16.24 4.00
C ARG A 2 -4.06 15.33 3.39
N ALA A 3 -3.07 14.95 4.20
CA ALA A 3 -2.06 13.98 3.83
C ALA A 3 -1.95 12.92 4.92
N GLU A 4 -1.81 11.67 4.50
CA GLU A 4 -1.69 10.52 5.39
C GLU A 4 -0.53 9.64 4.91
N VAL A 5 -0.12 8.68 5.74
CA VAL A 5 0.83 7.64 5.34
C VAL A 5 0.17 6.28 5.53
N ILE A 6 0.08 5.52 4.44
CA ILE A 6 -0.35 4.12 4.48
C ILE A 6 0.88 3.20 4.50
N LEU A 7 0.72 2.01 5.05
CA LEU A 7 1.76 0.97 5.05
C LEU A 7 1.50 -0.05 3.95
N MET A 8 2.58 -0.42 3.27
CA MET A 8 2.61 -1.48 2.27
C MET A 8 3.81 -2.39 2.51
N LYS A 9 3.79 -3.60 1.95
CA LYS A 9 4.91 -4.55 2.03
C LYS A 9 5.32 -5.04 0.66
N CYS A 10 6.62 -5.14 0.44
CA CYS A 10 7.16 -5.64 -0.82
C CYS A 10 7.18 -7.17 -0.79
N PRO A 11 6.48 -7.88 -1.69
CA PRO A 11 6.51 -9.34 -1.73
C PRO A 11 7.88 -9.93 -2.05
N GLU A 12 8.68 -9.22 -2.86
CA GLU A 12 10.02 -9.68 -3.27
C GLU A 12 11.04 -9.66 -2.13
N THR A 13 10.96 -8.65 -1.24
CA THR A 13 11.97 -8.44 -0.18
C THR A 13 11.43 -8.67 1.24
N GLY A 14 10.11 -8.71 1.42
CA GLY A 14 9.47 -8.71 2.73
C GLY A 14 9.55 -7.36 3.47
N GLY A 15 10.16 -6.33 2.89
CA GLY A 15 10.32 -5.03 3.53
C GLY A 15 9.02 -4.23 3.58
N ILE A 16 8.73 -3.61 4.73
CA ILE A 16 7.62 -2.66 4.91
C ILE A 16 8.07 -1.28 4.42
N TYR A 17 7.15 -0.53 3.82
CA TYR A 17 7.38 0.85 3.41
C TYR A 17 6.15 1.70 3.65
N GLY A 18 6.37 2.99 3.89
CA GLY A 18 5.32 3.99 3.95
C GLY A 18 5.06 4.55 2.55
N VAL A 19 3.80 4.85 2.26
CA VAL A 19 3.37 5.62 1.09
C VAL A 19 2.61 6.84 1.57
N ARG A 20 3.16 8.02 1.30
CA ARG A 20 2.48 9.28 1.54
C ARG A 20 1.36 9.44 0.52
N THR A 21 0.16 9.65 1.02
CA THR A 21 -1.04 9.91 0.23
C THR A 21 -1.55 11.33 0.47
N GLU A 22 -2.16 11.93 -0.54
CA GLU A 22 -2.82 13.23 -0.43
C GLU A 22 -4.25 13.14 -0.93
N GLU A 23 -5.18 13.75 -0.20
CA GLU A 23 -6.57 13.87 -0.62
C GLU A 23 -6.72 15.01 -1.64
N ARG A 24 -7.18 14.68 -2.85
CA ARG A 24 -7.44 15.62 -3.94
C ARG A 24 -8.77 15.25 -4.60
N HIS A 25 -9.66 16.23 -4.74
CA HIS A 25 -10.97 16.06 -5.40
C HIS A 25 -11.82 14.88 -4.88
N GLY A 26 -11.70 14.54 -3.59
CA GLY A 26 -12.46 13.45 -2.96
C GLY A 26 -11.84 12.06 -3.13
N ASP A 27 -10.62 11.96 -3.66
CA ASP A 27 -9.85 10.71 -3.77
C ASP A 27 -8.44 10.88 -3.22
N TRP A 28 -7.71 9.78 -3.07
CA TRP A 28 -6.37 9.73 -2.52
C TRP A 28 -5.34 9.45 -3.60
N TYR A 29 -4.29 10.28 -3.64
CA TYR A 29 -3.18 10.15 -4.57
C TYR A 29 -1.93 9.71 -3.84
N ARG A 30 -1.26 8.66 -4.32
CA ARG A 30 0.04 8.21 -3.81
C ARG A 30 1.12 9.11 -4.40
N THR A 31 1.81 9.85 -3.55
CA THR A 31 2.76 10.92 -3.97
C THR A 31 4.21 10.52 -3.75
N TRP A 32 4.51 9.74 -2.72
CA TRP A 32 5.89 9.34 -2.42
C TRP A 32 5.94 8.08 -1.56
N ALA A 33 6.87 7.18 -1.85
CA ALA A 33 7.14 5.99 -1.05
C ALA A 33 8.55 6.02 -0.44
N PHE A 34 8.66 5.51 0.78
CA PHE A 34 9.91 5.48 1.54
C PHE A 34 10.01 4.24 2.43
N LYS A 35 11.23 3.72 2.60
CA LYS A 35 11.48 2.57 3.49
C LYS A 35 11.16 2.94 4.93
N VAL A 36 10.53 2.04 5.66
CA VAL A 36 10.23 2.20 7.09
C VAL A 36 10.42 0.85 7.80
N ASN A 37 10.66 0.89 9.11
CA ASN A 37 10.62 -0.31 9.94
C ASN A 37 9.41 -0.26 10.88
N GLU A 38 9.03 -1.40 11.46
CA GLU A 38 7.86 -1.53 12.33
C GLU A 38 7.90 -0.57 13.52
N ARG A 39 9.08 -0.40 14.14
CA ARG A 39 9.26 0.52 15.28
C ARG A 39 8.95 1.96 14.89
N THR A 40 9.45 2.42 13.75
CA THR A 40 9.14 3.77 13.25
C THR A 40 7.68 3.86 12.87
N ALA A 41 7.12 2.87 12.16
CA ALA A 41 5.71 2.86 11.78
C ALA A 41 4.79 2.98 13.00
N ALA A 42 5.06 2.25 14.09
CA ALA A 42 4.28 2.29 15.32
C ALA A 42 4.40 3.64 16.04
N ARG A 43 5.62 4.19 16.08
CA ARG A 43 5.89 5.48 16.73
C ARG A 43 5.19 6.63 16.01
N GLU A 44 5.22 6.63 14.68
CA GLU A 44 4.56 7.65 13.86
C GLU A 44 3.05 7.37 13.68
N GLY A 45 2.56 6.20 14.08
CA GLY A 45 1.14 5.82 14.02
C GLY A 45 0.63 5.45 12.63
N PHE A 46 1.51 5.10 11.69
CA PHE A 46 1.13 4.73 10.32
C PHE A 46 0.32 3.41 10.28
N ASP A 47 0.45 2.59 11.32
CA ASP A 47 -0.34 1.38 11.57
C ASP A 47 -1.79 1.68 11.97
N LYS A 48 -2.16 2.95 12.15
CA LYS A 48 -3.52 3.38 12.55
C LYS A 48 -4.24 4.17 11.47
N THR A 49 -3.58 4.43 10.34
CA THR A 49 -4.17 5.18 9.23
C THR A 49 -5.37 4.43 8.66
N VAL A 50 -6.51 5.12 8.55
CA VAL A 50 -7.71 4.59 7.88
C VAL A 50 -8.15 5.57 6.80
N ILE A 51 -8.13 5.12 5.55
CA ILE A 51 -8.58 5.90 4.38
C ILE A 51 -9.37 5.01 3.42
N ARG A 52 -10.27 5.62 2.64
CA ARG A 52 -10.98 4.96 1.53
C ARG A 52 -10.74 5.74 0.25
N GLY A 53 -10.32 5.06 -0.82
CA GLY A 53 -10.07 5.69 -2.11
C GLY A 53 -9.45 4.73 -3.13
N ASN A 54 -9.19 5.24 -4.33
CA ASN A 54 -8.58 4.47 -5.43
C ASN A 54 -7.04 4.45 -5.37
N LEU A 55 -6.43 5.29 -4.53
CA LEU A 55 -4.97 5.39 -4.37
C LEU A 55 -4.27 5.61 -5.73
N ILE A 56 -4.72 6.61 -6.47
CA ILE A 56 -4.21 6.91 -7.81
C ILE A 56 -2.72 7.25 -7.71
N PRO A 57 -1.81 6.64 -8.50
CA PRO A 57 -0.42 7.08 -8.50
C PRO A 57 -0.34 8.50 -9.08
N ASP A 58 0.34 9.40 -8.37
CA ASP A 58 0.75 10.69 -8.93
C ASP A 58 1.78 10.46 -10.06
N ASP A 59 1.87 11.39 -11.02
CA ASP A 59 2.81 11.31 -12.14
C ASP A 59 4.27 11.23 -11.67
N GLU A 60 4.58 11.82 -10.50
CA GLU A 60 5.92 11.79 -9.89
C GLU A 60 6.10 10.65 -8.87
N TYR A 61 5.11 9.76 -8.72
CA TYR A 61 5.17 8.68 -7.74
C TYR A 61 6.34 7.73 -8.03
N ASN A 62 7.29 7.67 -7.10
CA ASN A 62 8.56 6.96 -7.23
C ASN A 62 8.47 5.42 -7.11
N GLY A 63 7.27 4.87 -6.92
CA GLY A 63 7.02 3.44 -6.79
C GLY A 63 7.60 2.81 -5.52
N CYS A 64 7.42 1.51 -5.38
CA CYS A 64 7.95 0.73 -4.25
C CYS A 64 9.46 0.99 -4.07
N PRO A 65 9.94 1.35 -2.86
CA PRO A 65 11.35 1.67 -2.64
C PRO A 65 12.28 0.44 -2.69
N TYR A 66 11.72 -0.75 -2.88
CA TYR A 66 12.42 -2.02 -3.04
C TYR A 66 12.45 -2.47 -4.50
N CYS A 67 11.29 -2.63 -5.14
CA CYS A 67 11.19 -3.21 -6.49
C CYS A 67 10.63 -2.25 -7.56
N LYS A 68 10.40 -0.98 -7.22
CA LYS A 68 9.93 0.08 -8.15
C LYS A 68 8.54 -0.09 -8.74
N ALA A 69 7.82 -1.15 -8.35
CA ALA A 69 6.41 -1.33 -8.64
C ALA A 69 5.56 -0.09 -8.33
N VAL A 70 4.80 0.37 -9.33
CA VAL A 70 3.89 1.52 -9.21
C VAL A 70 2.49 1.09 -8.82
N TYR A 71 2.09 -0.14 -9.15
CA TYR A 71 0.77 -0.67 -8.82
C TYR A 71 0.76 -1.40 -7.48
N PHE A 72 -0.44 -1.71 -7.02
CA PHE A 72 -0.65 -2.37 -5.75
C PHE A 72 -1.75 -3.43 -5.87
N VAL A 73 -1.83 -4.23 -4.82
CA VAL A 73 -2.86 -5.25 -4.64
C VAL A 73 -3.29 -5.26 -3.18
N GLN A 74 -4.58 -5.39 -2.95
CA GLN A 74 -5.16 -5.58 -1.64
C GLN A 74 -5.42 -7.06 -1.39
N CYS A 75 -4.93 -7.59 -0.27
CA CYS A 75 -5.22 -8.96 0.11
C CYS A 75 -6.68 -9.10 0.59
N SER A 76 -7.45 -9.98 -0.04
CA SER A 76 -8.84 -10.25 0.34
C SER A 76 -9.02 -10.88 1.73
N ARG A 77 -7.96 -11.47 2.31
CA ARG A 77 -8.00 -12.05 3.66
C ARG A 77 -7.73 -11.03 4.76
N CYS A 78 -6.70 -10.20 4.60
CA CYS A 78 -6.24 -9.31 5.67
C CYS A 78 -6.39 -7.81 5.36
N GLY A 79 -6.90 -7.43 4.19
CA GLY A 79 -7.09 -6.03 3.79
C GLY A 79 -5.81 -5.24 3.53
N LYS A 80 -4.64 -5.80 3.80
CA LYS A 80 -3.35 -5.11 3.68
C LYS A 80 -2.87 -5.02 2.24
N LEU A 81 -2.09 -3.98 1.99
CA LEU A 81 -1.58 -3.65 0.67
C LEU A 81 -0.16 -4.15 0.45
N SER A 82 0.09 -4.63 -0.76
CA SER A 82 1.43 -4.94 -1.26
C SER A 82 1.65 -4.26 -2.61
N CYS A 83 2.90 -3.98 -2.97
CA CYS A 83 3.17 -3.61 -4.36
C CYS A 83 2.93 -4.80 -5.30
N TRP A 84 2.59 -4.51 -6.55
CA TRP A 84 2.26 -5.49 -7.57
C TRP A 84 2.87 -5.09 -8.92
N ASN A 85 3.42 -6.06 -9.65
CA ASN A 85 4.15 -5.89 -10.91
C ASN A 85 3.51 -6.65 -12.08
N GLY A 86 2.23 -7.01 -11.98
CA GLY A 86 1.50 -7.70 -13.06
C GLY A 86 1.43 -9.21 -12.90
N GLU A 87 1.83 -9.77 -11.74
CA GLU A 87 1.75 -11.19 -11.48
C GLU A 87 0.29 -11.66 -11.46
N GLU A 88 -0.06 -12.69 -12.24
CA GLU A 88 -1.40 -13.28 -12.26
C GLU A 88 -1.76 -13.96 -10.93
N ARG A 89 -0.75 -14.44 -10.20
CA ARG A 89 -0.88 -15.15 -8.93
C ARG A 89 0.20 -14.69 -7.98
N MET A 90 -0.18 -14.43 -6.73
CA MET A 90 0.74 -13.90 -5.72
C MET A 90 0.49 -14.48 -4.34
N THR A 91 1.51 -14.42 -3.49
CA THR A 91 1.40 -14.71 -2.06
C THR A 91 1.46 -13.40 -1.27
N CYS A 92 0.45 -13.15 -0.43
CA CYS A 92 0.42 -11.99 0.44
C CYS A 92 1.56 -12.04 1.45
N ALA A 93 2.49 -11.07 1.36
CA ALA A 93 3.65 -10.96 2.26
C ALA A 93 3.28 -10.66 3.73
N TRP A 94 2.01 -10.37 4.01
CA TRP A 94 1.50 -10.10 5.36
C TRP A 94 0.94 -11.36 6.03
N CYS A 95 0.09 -12.12 5.34
CA CYS A 95 -0.64 -13.24 5.96
C CYS A 95 -0.43 -14.60 5.28
N GLY A 96 0.34 -14.67 4.20
CA GLY A 96 0.66 -15.90 3.48
C GLY A 96 -0.47 -16.45 2.60
N LEU A 97 -1.59 -15.74 2.41
CA LEU A 97 -2.60 -16.15 1.43
C LEU A 97 -2.01 -16.13 0.02
N THR A 98 -2.11 -17.25 -0.70
CA THR A 98 -1.83 -17.31 -2.14
C THR A 98 -3.13 -17.33 -2.93
N GLY A 99 -3.21 -16.52 -3.98
CA GLY A 99 -4.38 -16.46 -4.85
C GLY A 99 -4.11 -15.71 -6.15
N ASP A 100 -5.07 -15.76 -7.05
CA ASP A 100 -5.01 -15.07 -8.33
C ASP A 100 -5.40 -13.59 -8.16
N THR A 101 -4.74 -12.70 -8.89
CA THR A 101 -5.00 -11.26 -8.85
C THR A 101 -6.15 -10.89 -9.78
N ARG A 102 -6.98 -9.93 -9.37
CA ARG A 102 -8.07 -9.38 -10.19
C ARG A 102 -8.00 -7.86 -10.13
N GLN A 103 -8.25 -7.22 -11.27
CA GLN A 103 -8.38 -5.77 -11.33
C GLN A 103 -9.77 -5.35 -10.84
N THR A 104 -9.85 -4.18 -10.23
CA THR A 104 -11.09 -3.52 -9.82
C THR A 104 -10.95 -2.03 -10.05
N GLU A 105 -12.06 -1.36 -10.36
CA GLU A 105 -12.18 0.10 -10.44
C GLU A 105 -12.82 0.68 -9.19
N GLU A 106 -13.11 -0.16 -8.19
CA GLU A 106 -13.74 0.26 -6.94
C GLU A 106 -12.72 0.82 -5.95
N ALA A 107 -13.14 1.87 -5.24
CA ALA A 107 -12.39 2.41 -4.11
C ALA A 107 -12.22 1.34 -3.02
N ILE A 108 -11.00 1.24 -2.49
CA ILE A 108 -10.65 0.26 -1.47
C ILE A 108 -10.59 0.90 -0.08
N ASP A 109 -10.91 0.11 0.93
CA ASP A 109 -10.70 0.49 2.34
C ASP A 109 -9.28 0.10 2.75
N VAL A 110 -8.48 1.07 3.15
CA VAL A 110 -7.16 0.86 3.71
C VAL A 110 -7.27 0.97 5.21
N GLU A 111 -7.02 -0.14 5.89
CA GLU A 111 -6.91 -0.18 7.34
C GLU A 111 -5.44 -0.30 7.76
N GLY A 112 -5.08 0.53 8.73
CA GLY A 112 -3.78 0.50 9.37
C GLY A 112 -3.47 -0.91 9.87
N GLY A 113 -2.38 -1.46 9.37
CA GLY A 113 -2.05 -2.86 9.60
C GLY A 113 -1.35 -3.08 10.94
N SER A 114 -1.86 -4.00 11.76
CA SER A 114 -1.10 -4.66 12.84
C SER A 114 -0.06 -5.62 12.25
N TYR A 115 1.21 -5.48 12.63
CA TYR A 115 2.37 -6.11 11.95
C TYR A 115 2.24 -7.61 11.72
#